data_AF-A0A915SHZ5-F1
#
_entry.id   AF-A0A915SHZ5-F1
#
_cell.length_a   1.000
_cell.length_b   1.000
_cell.length_c   1.000
_cell.angle_alpha   90.00
_cell.angle_beta   90.00
_cell.angle_gamma   90.00
#
_symmetry.space_group_name_H-M   'P 1'
#
loop_
_entity.id
_entity.type
_entity.pdbx_description
1 polymer ?
#
loop_
_entity_poly.entity_id
_entity_poly.type
_entity_poly.pdbx_seq_one_letter_code
_entity_poly.pdbx_strand_id
1 'polypeptide(L)'
;MLEDLKKAASIAKKIRNDAEKLLKPGESLYNIAETIETKIIDLGGFPGFPVNISINNIAAHYTPKVNDDKKIKDGDVVKFDYGVHVNGYIIDTAFTVEINDNKYKDLIDASKEALDNVRKIIKKDLEVSKIGEIIDNTIKSKGFKPIYNLSGHRIERYILHAGVSIPNYNNNSKIRLSEGTYAVEPFATNGAGFAEDYTLSGIYSIISDKPIRDPNIRRFFMELYKDYNTIPFAYRWLYNKYNGKINLNIAIEYLKKNGNLYEYPVLIEQGDGIVTQFETTFYINNEIFDMMS
;
A
#
# COMPACT_ATOMS: atom_id res chain seq x y z
N MET A 1 -17.07 8.94 9.96
CA MET A 1 -16.71 7.83 9.06
C MET A 1 -16.87 8.21 7.60
N LEU A 2 -18.07 8.17 6.99
CA LEU A 2 -18.20 8.40 5.54
C LEU A 2 -17.66 9.78 5.12
N GLU A 3 -17.94 10.84 5.87
CA GLU A 3 -17.38 12.16 5.57
C GLU A 3 -15.85 12.23 5.70
N ASP A 4 -15.26 11.54 6.68
CA ASP A 4 -13.81 11.43 6.81
C ASP A 4 -13.20 10.65 5.64
N LEU A 5 -13.84 9.54 5.23
CA LEU A 5 -13.46 8.76 4.04
C LEU A 5 -13.55 9.60 2.77
N LYS A 6 -14.65 10.35 2.57
CA LYS A 6 -14.81 11.25 1.42
C LYS A 6 -13.76 12.35 1.40
N LYS A 7 -13.42 12.91 2.57
CA LYS A 7 -12.34 13.90 2.68
C LYS A 7 -10.99 13.27 2.34
N ALA A 8 -10.65 12.13 2.92
CA ALA A 8 -9.42 11.39 2.62
C ALA A 8 -9.33 11.04 1.12
N ALA A 9 -10.45 10.61 0.51
CA ALA A 9 -10.53 10.27 -0.91
C ALA A 9 -10.36 11.49 -1.82
N SER A 10 -10.94 12.63 -1.45
CA SER A 10 -10.73 13.90 -2.17
C SER A 10 -9.27 14.33 -2.18
N ILE A 11 -8.56 14.14 -1.06
CA ILE A 11 -7.12 14.36 -0.97
C ILE A 11 -6.38 13.35 -1.85
N ALA A 12 -6.69 12.06 -1.72
CA ALA A 12 -6.05 10.99 -2.47
C ALA A 12 -6.18 11.20 -3.99
N LYS A 13 -7.34 11.64 -4.49
CA LYS A 13 -7.54 11.97 -5.92
C LYS A 13 -6.66 13.13 -6.40
N LYS A 14 -6.48 14.17 -5.57
CA LYS A 14 -5.56 15.27 -5.90
C LYS A 14 -4.13 14.77 -5.98
N ILE A 15 -3.72 13.96 -5.01
CA ILE A 15 -2.39 13.34 -4.95
C ILE A 15 -2.13 12.48 -6.18
N ARG A 16 -3.12 11.71 -6.67
CA ARG A 16 -2.97 10.91 -7.90
C ARG A 16 -2.52 11.77 -9.09
N ASN A 17 -3.22 12.87 -9.32
CA ASN A 17 -2.93 13.80 -10.41
C ASN A 17 -1.55 14.47 -10.27
N ASP A 18 -1.05 14.62 -9.04
CA ASP A 18 0.27 15.17 -8.77
C ASP A 18 1.36 14.12 -8.95
N ALA A 19 1.16 12.91 -8.43
CA ALA A 19 2.07 11.78 -8.57
C ALA A 19 2.36 11.48 -10.04
N GLU A 20 1.33 11.41 -10.89
CA GLU A 20 1.49 11.20 -12.34
C GLU A 20 2.39 12.26 -13.01
N LYS A 21 2.46 13.49 -12.48
CA LYS A 21 3.34 14.55 -13.01
C LYS A 21 4.77 14.49 -12.48
N LEU A 22 4.97 13.84 -11.34
CA LEU A 22 6.26 13.67 -10.68
C LEU A 22 6.99 12.40 -11.13
N LEU A 23 6.26 11.39 -11.60
CA LEU A 23 6.83 10.14 -12.10
C LEU A 23 7.46 10.35 -13.49
N LYS A 24 8.71 10.86 -13.50
CA LYS A 24 9.49 11.18 -14.70
C LYS A 24 10.93 10.68 -14.59
N PRO A 25 11.61 10.39 -15.71
CA PRO A 25 13.01 9.97 -15.68
C PRO A 25 13.91 10.98 -14.97
N GLY A 26 14.86 10.47 -14.18
CA GLY A 26 15.83 11.27 -13.43
C GLY A 26 15.32 11.80 -12.11
N GLU A 27 14.01 11.74 -11.83
CA GLU A 27 13.43 12.16 -10.55
C GLU A 27 13.81 11.18 -9.43
N SER A 28 14.19 11.73 -8.28
CA SER A 28 14.58 10.95 -7.10
C SER A 28 13.34 10.36 -6.41
N LEU A 29 13.39 9.06 -6.12
CA LEU A 29 12.29 8.39 -5.40
C LEU A 29 12.05 9.03 -4.03
N TYR A 30 13.13 9.39 -3.33
CA TYR A 30 13.09 10.10 -2.05
C TYR A 30 12.31 11.41 -2.16
N ASN A 31 12.66 12.25 -3.13
CA ASN A 31 12.01 13.55 -3.31
C ASN A 31 10.52 13.40 -3.66
N ILE A 32 10.17 12.41 -4.48
CA ILE A 32 8.77 12.14 -4.83
C ILE A 32 7.98 11.75 -3.58
N ALA A 33 8.49 10.81 -2.77
CA ALA A 33 7.81 10.37 -1.56
C ALA A 33 7.63 11.52 -0.55
N GLU A 34 8.68 12.28 -0.25
CA GLU A 34 8.62 13.44 0.66
C GLU A 34 7.63 14.51 0.16
N THR A 35 7.64 14.79 -1.14
CA THR A 35 6.73 15.78 -1.76
C THR A 35 5.28 15.34 -1.61
N ILE A 36 4.98 14.08 -1.90
CA ILE A 36 3.62 13.55 -1.84
C ILE A 36 3.11 13.49 -0.41
N GLU A 37 3.91 12.98 0.52
CA GLU A 37 3.55 12.88 1.94
C GLU A 37 3.35 14.26 2.58
N THR A 38 4.21 15.24 2.26
CA THR A 38 4.03 16.63 2.69
C THR A 38 2.72 17.21 2.15
N LYS A 39 2.44 16.99 0.86
CA LYS A 39 1.22 17.48 0.24
C LYS A 39 -0.05 16.86 0.83
N ILE A 40 -0.01 15.60 1.24
CA ILE A 40 -1.13 14.95 1.96
C ILE A 40 -1.43 15.72 3.26
N ILE A 41 -0.38 16.10 4.00
CA ILE A 41 -0.50 16.86 5.26
C ILE A 41 -1.03 18.27 5.00
N ASP A 42 -0.48 18.98 4.01
CA ASP A 42 -0.91 20.33 3.64
C ASP A 42 -2.38 20.40 3.20
N LEU A 43 -2.89 19.33 2.59
CA LEU A 43 -4.29 19.20 2.20
C LEU A 43 -5.22 18.81 3.37
N GLY A 44 -4.68 18.68 4.59
CA GLY A 44 -5.44 18.43 5.81
C GLY A 44 -5.79 16.97 6.05
N GLY A 45 -5.01 16.05 5.47
CA GLY A 45 -5.01 14.61 5.78
C GLY A 45 -3.69 14.19 6.43
N PHE A 46 -3.48 12.89 6.57
CA PHE A 46 -2.21 12.30 6.99
C PHE A 46 -1.93 11.06 6.13
N PRO A 47 -0.66 10.69 5.89
CA PRO A 47 -0.34 9.47 5.17
C PRO A 47 -0.96 8.24 5.85
N GLY A 48 -1.71 7.45 5.09
CA GLY A 48 -2.31 6.18 5.53
C GLY A 48 -1.28 5.07 5.73
N PHE A 49 -0.09 5.24 5.13
CA PHE A 49 1.14 4.47 5.27
C PHE A 49 2.23 5.20 4.43
N PRO A 50 3.52 4.82 4.50
CA PRO A 50 4.56 5.44 3.69
C PRO A 50 4.32 5.29 2.20
N VAL A 51 4.60 6.32 1.40
CA VAL A 51 4.45 6.20 -0.06
C VAL A 51 5.36 5.09 -0.58
N ASN A 52 4.73 4.14 -1.27
CA ASN A 52 5.37 2.99 -1.88
C ASN A 52 5.63 3.29 -3.37
N ILE A 53 6.88 3.17 -3.78
CA ILE A 53 7.33 3.38 -5.17
C ILE A 53 8.08 2.13 -5.63
N SER A 54 7.32 1.10 -5.98
CA SER A 54 7.84 -0.24 -6.30
C SER A 54 8.06 -0.39 -7.80
N ILE A 55 9.31 -0.59 -8.22
CA ILE A 55 9.71 -0.57 -9.62
C ILE A 55 9.96 -1.99 -10.14
N ASN A 56 9.44 -2.30 -11.34
CA ASN A 56 9.66 -3.54 -12.09
C ASN A 56 9.21 -4.79 -11.32
N ASN A 57 10.15 -5.67 -10.97
CA ASN A 57 9.94 -6.92 -10.25
C ASN A 57 9.61 -6.73 -8.77
N ILE A 58 9.89 -5.57 -8.20
CA ILE A 58 9.47 -5.25 -6.83
C ILE A 58 7.95 -5.11 -6.84
N ALA A 59 7.23 -5.99 -6.15
CA ALA A 59 5.78 -6.02 -6.11
C ALA A 59 5.20 -4.93 -5.20
N ALA A 60 5.69 -4.83 -3.95
CA ALA A 60 5.18 -3.91 -2.93
C ALA A 60 6.23 -3.63 -1.84
N HIS A 61 5.88 -2.75 -0.90
CA HIS A 61 6.65 -2.42 0.31
C HIS A 61 7.99 -1.71 0.07
N TYR A 62 8.21 -1.12 -1.11
CA TYR A 62 9.36 -0.25 -1.31
C TYR A 62 9.02 1.21 -1.02
N THR A 63 9.51 1.75 0.09
CA THR A 63 9.63 3.21 0.30
C THR A 63 11.10 3.61 0.23
N PRO A 64 11.44 4.79 -0.33
CA PRO A 64 12.82 5.28 -0.30
C PRO A 64 13.31 5.50 1.13
N LYS A 65 14.59 5.16 1.35
CA LYS A 65 15.33 5.35 2.62
C LYS A 65 15.89 6.77 2.72
N VAL A 66 16.37 7.16 3.90
CA VAL A 66 17.11 8.42 4.07
C VAL A 66 18.33 8.42 3.15
N ASN A 67 18.47 9.48 2.33
CA ASN A 67 19.51 9.61 1.31
C ASN A 67 19.50 8.52 0.23
N ASP A 68 18.33 7.94 -0.09
CA ASP A 68 18.18 7.03 -1.23
C ASP A 68 18.49 7.78 -2.54
N ASP A 69 19.46 7.26 -3.28
CA ASP A 69 19.96 7.81 -4.54
C ASP A 69 19.24 7.25 -5.78
N LYS A 70 18.29 6.32 -5.58
CA LYS A 70 17.50 5.78 -6.68
C LYS A 70 16.67 6.86 -7.37
N LYS A 71 16.65 6.74 -8.69
CA LYS A 71 15.92 7.61 -9.60
C LYS A 71 15.12 6.77 -10.58
N ILE A 72 14.00 7.33 -11.00
CA ILE A 72 13.18 6.77 -12.07
C ILE A 72 13.98 6.77 -13.38
N LYS A 73 13.83 5.74 -14.19
CA LYS A 73 14.44 5.60 -15.52
C LYS A 73 13.36 5.40 -16.58
N ASP A 74 13.71 5.68 -17.83
CA ASP A 74 12.89 5.26 -18.98
C ASP A 74 12.72 3.74 -18.97
N GLY A 75 11.52 3.27 -19.30
CA GLY A 75 11.13 1.86 -19.29
C GLY A 75 10.82 1.26 -17.92
N ASP A 76 11.00 2.01 -16.82
CA ASP A 76 10.60 1.53 -15.50
C ASP A 76 9.07 1.36 -15.42
N VAL A 77 8.63 0.23 -14.87
CA VAL A 77 7.22 -0.03 -14.54
C VAL A 77 7.01 0.26 -13.06
N VAL A 78 6.48 1.44 -12.77
CA VAL A 78 6.36 1.99 -11.42
C VAL A 78 4.96 1.74 -10.89
N LYS A 79 4.88 0.96 -9.81
CA LYS A 79 3.69 0.88 -8.95
C LYS A 79 3.80 1.97 -7.91
N PHE A 80 2.88 2.93 -7.98
CA PHE A 80 2.79 4.03 -7.05
C PHE A 80 1.59 3.81 -6.15
N ASP A 81 1.87 3.54 -4.89
CA ASP A 81 0.91 3.07 -3.89
C ASP A 81 1.00 3.98 -2.66
N TYR A 82 -0.14 4.55 -2.26
CA TYR A 82 -0.18 5.56 -1.20
C TYR A 82 -1.53 5.59 -0.50
N GLY A 83 -1.46 5.76 0.82
CA GLY A 83 -2.63 5.91 1.66
C GLY A 83 -2.86 7.36 2.09
N VAL A 84 -4.12 7.73 2.29
CA VAL A 84 -4.50 8.96 3.00
C VAL A 84 -5.50 8.61 4.09
N HIS A 85 -5.32 9.16 5.29
CA HIS A 85 -6.33 9.04 6.34
C HIS A 85 -6.76 10.38 6.91
N VAL A 86 -8.01 10.43 7.36
CA VAL A 86 -8.57 11.51 8.18
C VAL A 86 -9.18 10.87 9.42
N ASN A 87 -8.75 11.28 10.62
CA ASN A 87 -9.23 10.73 11.90
C ASN A 87 -9.12 9.18 12.01
N GLY A 88 -8.14 8.60 11.30
CA GLY A 88 -7.91 7.15 11.22
C GLY A 88 -8.74 6.42 10.17
N TYR A 89 -9.63 7.07 9.42
CA TYR A 89 -10.33 6.45 8.29
C TYR A 89 -9.46 6.55 7.04
N ILE A 90 -9.01 5.41 6.55
CA ILE A 90 -7.97 5.30 5.52
C ILE A 90 -8.62 5.09 4.14
N ILE A 91 -8.04 5.74 3.14
CA ILE A 91 -8.17 5.44 1.73
C ILE A 91 -6.84 4.89 1.27
N ASP A 92 -6.90 3.68 0.75
CA ASP A 92 -5.81 2.95 0.11
C ASP A 92 -6.00 2.93 -1.41
N THR A 93 -4.94 3.23 -2.15
CA THR A 93 -5.00 3.28 -3.61
C THR A 93 -3.61 3.24 -4.24
N ALA A 94 -3.57 2.58 -5.39
CA ALA A 94 -2.38 2.38 -6.18
C ALA A 94 -2.69 2.44 -7.67
N PHE A 95 -1.67 2.77 -8.44
CA PHE A 95 -1.70 2.66 -9.90
C PHE A 95 -0.32 2.32 -10.44
N THR A 96 -0.29 1.75 -11.64
CA THR A 96 0.95 1.49 -12.36
C THR A 96 1.09 2.39 -13.57
N VAL A 97 2.30 2.90 -13.78
CA VAL A 97 2.71 3.62 -14.99
C VAL A 97 4.02 3.04 -15.51
N GLU A 98 4.14 2.96 -16.84
CA GLU A 98 5.41 2.70 -17.52
C GLU A 98 6.00 4.03 -17.99
N ILE A 99 7.27 4.27 -17.69
CA ILE A 99 7.89 5.57 -17.90
C ILE A 99 8.42 5.69 -19.33
N ASN A 100 7.81 6.58 -20.12
CA ASN A 100 8.20 6.89 -21.51
C ASN A 100 8.30 5.68 -22.46
N ASP A 101 7.66 4.57 -22.13
CA ASP A 101 7.61 3.35 -22.92
C ASP A 101 6.17 2.78 -22.86
N ASN A 102 5.87 1.75 -23.64
CA ASN A 102 4.59 1.06 -23.67
C ASN A 102 4.72 -0.46 -23.82
N LYS A 103 5.92 -1.00 -23.59
CA LYS A 103 6.23 -2.43 -23.73
C LYS A 103 5.35 -3.31 -22.83
N TYR A 104 4.93 -2.80 -21.67
CA TYR A 104 4.14 -3.53 -20.69
C TYR A 104 2.67 -3.09 -20.64
N LYS A 105 2.19 -2.38 -21.67
CA LYS A 105 0.81 -1.90 -21.74
C LYS A 105 -0.23 -3.00 -21.48
N ASP A 106 -0.09 -4.16 -22.11
CA ASP A 106 -1.06 -5.26 -21.96
C ASP A 106 -1.08 -5.82 -20.53
N LEU A 107 0.06 -5.82 -19.85
CA LEU A 107 0.18 -6.25 -18.45
C LEU A 107 -0.45 -5.22 -17.51
N ILE A 108 -0.19 -3.92 -17.73
CA ILE A 108 -0.83 -2.82 -16.99
C ILE A 108 -2.35 -2.88 -17.16
N ASP A 109 -2.83 -3.04 -18.41
CA ASP A 109 -4.24 -3.20 -18.73
C ASP A 109 -4.85 -4.43 -18.04
N ALA A 110 -4.09 -5.51 -17.84
CA ALA A 110 -4.58 -6.70 -17.14
C ALA A 110 -4.96 -6.44 -15.69
N SER A 111 -4.06 -5.82 -14.92
CA SER A 111 -4.37 -5.42 -13.53
C SER A 111 -5.47 -4.36 -13.46
N LYS A 112 -5.49 -3.40 -14.39
CA LYS A 112 -6.50 -2.34 -14.43
C LYS A 112 -7.89 -2.89 -14.76
N GLU A 113 -8.00 -3.70 -15.81
CA GLU A 113 -9.26 -4.29 -16.25
C GLU A 113 -9.81 -5.27 -15.21
N ALA A 114 -8.93 -6.00 -14.51
CA ALA A 114 -9.35 -6.85 -13.39
C ALA A 114 -10.06 -6.02 -12.30
N LEU A 115 -9.49 -4.87 -11.92
CA LEU A 115 -10.13 -3.96 -10.96
C LEU A 115 -11.45 -3.39 -11.50
N ASP A 116 -11.47 -2.97 -12.77
CA ASP A 116 -12.68 -2.45 -13.43
C ASP A 116 -13.81 -3.49 -13.52
N ASN A 117 -13.47 -4.78 -13.67
CA ASN A 117 -14.46 -5.86 -13.64
C ASN A 117 -14.99 -6.11 -12.22
N VAL A 118 -14.17 -5.95 -11.18
CA VAL A 118 -14.63 -6.01 -9.79
C VAL A 118 -15.56 -4.84 -9.46
N ARG A 119 -15.26 -3.61 -9.91
CA ARG A 119 -16.12 -2.43 -9.73
C ARG A 119 -17.57 -2.67 -10.16
N LYS A 120 -17.78 -3.46 -11.22
CA LYS A 120 -19.12 -3.75 -11.79
C LYS A 120 -19.97 -4.68 -10.95
N ILE A 121 -19.36 -5.47 -10.07
CA ILE A 121 -20.03 -6.61 -9.40
C ILE A 121 -19.91 -6.58 -7.88
N ILE A 122 -18.96 -5.80 -7.33
CA ILE A 122 -18.74 -5.71 -5.89
C ILE A 122 -20.03 -5.24 -5.21
N LYS A 123 -20.39 -5.93 -4.13
CA LYS A 123 -21.56 -5.62 -3.29
C LYS A 123 -21.50 -6.35 -1.96
N LYS A 124 -22.33 -5.91 -1.02
CA LYS A 124 -22.60 -6.62 0.22
C LYS A 124 -23.01 -8.08 -0.08
N ASP A 125 -22.58 -8.99 0.78
CA ASP A 125 -22.80 -10.44 0.70
C ASP A 125 -22.10 -11.17 -0.46
N LEU A 126 -21.30 -10.49 -1.28
CA LEU A 126 -20.46 -11.15 -2.27
C LEU A 126 -19.33 -11.93 -1.58
N GLU A 127 -19.11 -13.18 -1.99
CA GLU A 127 -17.97 -13.98 -1.51
C GLU A 127 -16.64 -13.42 -2.03
N VAL A 128 -15.65 -13.28 -1.15
CA VAL A 128 -14.31 -12.77 -1.52
C VAL A 128 -13.62 -13.65 -2.56
N SER A 129 -13.91 -14.95 -2.56
CA SER A 129 -13.42 -15.90 -3.58
C SER A 129 -13.98 -15.62 -4.97
N LYS A 130 -15.18 -15.03 -5.08
CA LYS A 130 -15.77 -14.66 -6.37
C LYS A 130 -15.11 -13.41 -6.96
N ILE A 131 -14.67 -12.49 -6.09
CA ILE A 131 -13.82 -11.35 -6.49
C ILE A 131 -12.50 -11.88 -7.04
N GLY A 132 -11.85 -12.77 -6.30
CA GLY A 132 -10.60 -13.39 -6.76
C GLY A 132 -10.74 -14.19 -8.05
N GLU A 133 -11.84 -14.90 -8.26
CA GLU A 133 -12.13 -15.59 -9.54
C GLU A 133 -12.17 -14.62 -10.73
N ILE A 134 -12.78 -13.45 -10.56
CA ILE A 134 -12.88 -12.44 -11.61
C ILE A 134 -11.52 -11.84 -11.92
N ILE A 135 -10.73 -11.54 -10.88
CA ILE A 135 -9.37 -11.02 -11.03
C ILE A 135 -8.50 -12.03 -11.78
N ASP A 136 -8.46 -13.28 -11.32
CA ASP A 136 -7.66 -14.36 -11.92
C ASP A 136 -8.03 -14.60 -13.38
N ASN A 137 -9.32 -14.74 -13.67
CA ASN A 137 -9.79 -14.95 -15.05
C ASN A 137 -9.45 -13.77 -15.97
N THR A 138 -9.59 -12.52 -15.50
CA THR A 138 -9.28 -11.32 -16.30
C THR A 138 -7.79 -11.25 -16.62
N ILE A 139 -6.93 -11.54 -15.63
CA ILE A 139 -5.48 -11.50 -15.80
C ILE A 139 -5.01 -12.65 -16.72
N LYS A 140 -5.50 -13.87 -16.50
CA LYS A 140 -5.18 -15.04 -17.33
C LYS A 140 -5.66 -14.92 -18.77
N SER A 141 -6.82 -14.29 -19.02
CA SER A 141 -7.31 -14.10 -20.39
C SER A 141 -6.40 -13.21 -21.24
N LYS A 142 -5.53 -12.41 -20.62
CA LYS A 142 -4.52 -11.59 -21.28
C LYS A 142 -3.14 -12.25 -21.34
N GLY A 143 -3.01 -13.51 -20.91
CA GLY A 143 -1.76 -14.27 -20.96
C GLY A 143 -0.80 -14.04 -19.78
N PHE A 144 -1.27 -13.40 -18.70
CA PHE A 144 -0.47 -13.12 -17.50
C PHE A 144 -0.94 -13.95 -16.30
N LYS A 145 -0.28 -13.79 -15.15
CA LYS A 145 -0.64 -14.45 -13.90
C LYS A 145 -0.94 -13.42 -12.82
N PRO A 146 -1.93 -13.65 -11.94
CA PRO A 146 -2.01 -12.88 -10.72
C PRO A 146 -0.83 -13.22 -9.80
N ILE A 147 -0.50 -12.31 -8.87
CA ILE A 147 0.35 -12.69 -7.73
C ILE A 147 -0.55 -13.33 -6.66
N TYR A 148 -0.43 -14.64 -6.48
CA TYR A 148 -1.37 -15.44 -5.71
C TYR A 148 -1.29 -15.21 -4.20
N ASN A 149 -0.13 -14.81 -3.68
CA ASN A 149 0.08 -14.56 -2.25
C ASN A 149 0.02 -13.07 -1.86
N LEU A 150 -0.42 -12.20 -2.78
CA LEU A 150 -0.83 -10.82 -2.47
C LEU A 150 -2.33 -10.67 -2.71
N SER A 151 -2.97 -9.83 -1.91
CA SER A 151 -4.43 -9.73 -1.84
C SER A 151 -4.85 -8.40 -1.25
N GLY A 152 -5.98 -7.87 -1.71
CA GLY A 152 -6.66 -6.79 -1.03
C GLY A 152 -7.09 -7.17 0.38
N HIS A 153 -7.66 -6.20 1.10
CA HIS A 153 -7.93 -6.38 2.52
C HIS A 153 -9.06 -5.49 3.01
N ARG A 154 -9.68 -5.90 4.13
CA ARG A 154 -10.54 -5.02 4.91
C ARG A 154 -9.70 -3.97 5.62
N ILE A 155 -10.22 -2.76 5.68
CA ILE A 155 -9.65 -1.60 6.37
C ILE A 155 -10.59 -1.20 7.50
N GLU A 156 -10.03 -0.93 8.68
CA GLU A 156 -10.74 -0.36 9.82
C GLU A 156 -10.06 0.91 10.31
N ARG A 157 -10.68 1.60 11.27
CA ARG A 157 -10.16 2.85 11.78
C ARG A 157 -8.78 2.64 12.43
N TYR A 158 -7.75 3.29 11.89
CA TYR A 158 -6.32 3.14 12.22
C TYR A 158 -5.69 1.78 11.86
N ILE A 159 -6.46 0.83 11.32
CA ILE A 159 -5.99 -0.53 11.02
C ILE A 159 -6.08 -0.73 9.52
N LEU A 160 -4.93 -0.67 8.84
CA LEU A 160 -4.84 -0.87 7.39
C LEU A 160 -5.29 -2.28 6.99
N HIS A 161 -4.76 -3.30 7.67
CA HIS A 161 -5.06 -4.71 7.42
C HIS A 161 -5.93 -5.28 8.55
N ALA A 162 -7.26 -5.25 8.40
CA ALA A 162 -8.23 -5.67 9.42
C ALA A 162 -8.72 -7.14 9.25
N GLY A 163 -7.81 -8.04 8.88
CA GLY A 163 -7.97 -9.49 8.98
C GLY A 163 -8.74 -10.23 7.89
N VAL A 164 -9.61 -9.57 7.11
CA VAL A 164 -10.26 -10.17 5.94
C VAL A 164 -9.46 -9.86 4.68
N SER A 165 -8.97 -10.88 4.00
CA SER A 165 -8.28 -10.75 2.69
C SER A 165 -9.22 -10.94 1.51
N ILE A 166 -9.00 -10.16 0.46
CA ILE A 166 -9.66 -10.24 -0.85
C ILE A 166 -8.64 -10.80 -1.85
N PRO A 167 -8.63 -12.13 -2.10
CA PRO A 167 -7.58 -12.77 -2.88
C PRO A 167 -7.63 -12.36 -4.35
N ASN A 168 -6.50 -12.47 -5.05
CA ASN A 168 -6.39 -12.31 -6.50
C ASN A 168 -6.69 -13.60 -7.29
N TYR A 169 -7.26 -14.60 -6.62
CA TYR A 169 -7.69 -15.87 -7.20
C TYR A 169 -8.83 -16.50 -6.39
N ASN A 170 -9.53 -17.48 -6.99
CA ASN A 170 -10.52 -18.24 -6.26
C ASN A 170 -9.85 -19.20 -5.27
N ASN A 171 -9.75 -18.80 -4.01
CA ASN A 171 -9.23 -19.62 -2.92
C ASN A 171 -10.30 -20.45 -2.19
N ASN A 172 -11.50 -20.57 -2.75
CA ASN A 172 -12.67 -21.23 -2.16
C ASN A 172 -13.18 -20.66 -0.82
N SER A 173 -12.68 -19.48 -0.39
CA SER A 173 -13.16 -18.81 0.81
C SER A 173 -14.66 -18.50 0.73
N LYS A 174 -15.37 -18.76 1.84
CA LYS A 174 -16.80 -18.48 2.01
C LYS A 174 -17.08 -17.19 2.79
N ILE A 175 -16.02 -16.43 3.10
CA ILE A 175 -16.16 -15.11 3.70
C ILE A 175 -16.87 -14.20 2.69
N ARG A 176 -17.89 -13.49 3.17
CA ARG A 176 -18.67 -12.52 2.40
C ARG A 176 -18.36 -11.10 2.84
N LEU A 177 -18.40 -10.17 1.90
CA LEU A 177 -18.27 -8.75 2.20
C LEU A 177 -19.43 -8.29 3.09
N SER A 178 -19.11 -7.85 4.31
CA SER A 178 -20.05 -7.14 5.17
C SER A 178 -19.97 -5.64 4.93
N GLU A 179 -20.79 -4.88 5.65
CA GLU A 179 -20.56 -3.44 5.78
C GLU A 179 -19.13 -3.18 6.32
N GLY A 180 -18.45 -2.19 5.74
CA GLY A 180 -17.04 -1.91 6.03
C GLY A 180 -16.30 -1.26 4.86
N THR A 181 -15.01 -1.02 5.07
CA THR A 181 -14.10 -0.47 4.07
C THR A 181 -13.16 -1.57 3.58
N TYR A 182 -12.90 -1.63 2.28
CA TYR A 182 -12.09 -2.68 1.66
C TYR A 182 -11.20 -2.12 0.55
N ALA A 183 -9.91 -2.44 0.62
CA ALA A 183 -8.96 -2.34 -0.48
C ALA A 183 -9.14 -3.53 -1.43
N VAL A 184 -9.23 -3.25 -2.73
CA VAL A 184 -9.18 -4.27 -3.79
C VAL A 184 -8.03 -3.93 -4.72
N GLU A 185 -7.01 -4.79 -4.73
CA GLU A 185 -5.73 -4.55 -5.39
C GLU A 185 -5.26 -5.75 -6.24
N PRO A 186 -5.71 -5.83 -7.51
CA PRO A 186 -5.17 -6.79 -8.46
C PRO A 186 -3.69 -6.54 -8.74
N PHE A 187 -2.87 -7.55 -8.45
CA PHE A 187 -1.49 -7.64 -8.92
C PHE A 187 -1.41 -8.60 -10.10
N ALA A 188 -0.82 -8.17 -11.21
CA ALA A 188 -0.52 -9.00 -12.37
C ALA A 188 0.99 -9.09 -12.61
N THR A 189 1.46 -10.22 -13.14
CA THR A 189 2.86 -10.41 -13.52
C THR A 189 3.02 -11.30 -14.75
N ASN A 190 4.12 -11.10 -15.47
CA ASN A 190 4.62 -12.02 -16.50
C ASN A 190 5.63 -13.05 -15.95
N GLY A 191 5.83 -13.13 -14.63
CA GLY A 191 6.77 -14.04 -13.97
C GLY A 191 6.15 -15.33 -13.39
N ALA A 192 6.57 -15.68 -12.18
CA ALA A 192 6.14 -16.88 -11.47
C ALA A 192 4.69 -16.78 -10.94
N GLY A 193 4.25 -15.58 -10.54
CA GLY A 193 2.95 -15.35 -9.90
C GLY A 193 3.01 -15.44 -8.37
N PHE A 194 4.19 -15.31 -7.78
CA PHE A 194 4.38 -15.35 -6.33
C PHE A 194 5.40 -14.28 -5.92
N ALA A 195 5.12 -13.62 -4.80
CA ALA A 195 6.05 -12.68 -4.18
C ALA A 195 6.84 -13.35 -3.05
N GLU A 196 8.09 -12.96 -2.86
CA GLU A 196 8.93 -13.38 -1.74
C GLU A 196 9.56 -12.18 -1.03
N ASP A 197 9.92 -12.39 0.24
CA ASP A 197 10.60 -11.40 1.06
C ASP A 197 12.04 -11.23 0.56
N TYR A 198 12.43 -10.00 0.23
CA TYR A 198 13.79 -9.71 -0.26
C TYR A 198 14.68 -9.05 0.79
N THR A 199 14.36 -7.81 1.14
CA THR A 199 15.14 -7.02 2.11
C THR A 199 14.20 -6.24 3.03
N LEU A 200 14.72 -5.78 4.16
CA LEU A 200 13.96 -4.92 5.07
C LEU A 200 13.64 -3.57 4.41
N SER A 201 12.35 -3.22 4.38
CA SER A 201 11.85 -1.99 3.76
C SER A 201 12.13 -0.74 4.60
N GLY A 202 12.24 -0.89 5.92
CA GLY A 202 12.15 0.24 6.85
C GLY A 202 10.73 0.78 7.04
N ILE A 203 9.69 0.00 6.69
CA ILE A 203 8.28 0.25 7.04
C ILE A 203 7.94 -0.57 8.27
N TYR A 204 7.33 0.05 9.28
CA TYR A 204 6.98 -0.59 10.54
C TYR A 204 5.52 -0.33 10.92
N SER A 205 4.93 -1.24 11.68
CA SER A 205 3.66 -0.99 12.40
C SER A 205 3.82 -1.36 13.87
N ILE A 206 3.07 -0.67 14.73
CA ILE A 206 2.89 -1.10 16.11
C ILE A 206 1.91 -2.28 16.11
N ILE A 207 2.35 -3.42 16.65
CA ILE A 207 1.55 -4.65 16.74
C ILE A 207 1.15 -5.00 18.17
N SER A 208 1.83 -4.44 19.18
CA SER A 208 1.46 -4.64 20.58
C SER A 208 2.03 -3.59 21.53
N ASP A 209 1.33 -3.32 22.64
CA ASP A 209 1.83 -2.54 23.78
C ASP A 209 2.43 -3.45 24.87
N LYS A 210 3.30 -4.39 24.47
CA LYS A 210 4.06 -5.21 25.43
C LYS A 210 4.93 -4.32 26.32
N PRO A 211 5.15 -4.68 27.61
CA PRO A 211 5.98 -3.91 28.52
C PRO A 211 7.39 -3.64 27.98
N ILE A 212 7.82 -2.39 28.07
CA ILE A 212 9.15 -1.91 27.66
C ILE A 212 9.90 -1.50 28.93
N ARG A 213 11.07 -2.12 29.18
CA ARG A 213 11.84 -1.91 30.43
C ARG A 213 12.60 -0.59 30.45
N ASP A 214 13.14 -0.18 29.31
CA ASP A 214 13.90 1.07 29.20
C ASP A 214 12.93 2.27 29.19
N PRO A 215 13.00 3.20 30.16
CA PRO A 215 12.06 4.32 30.24
C PRO A 215 12.15 5.29 29.06
N ASN A 216 13.32 5.46 28.45
CA ASN A 216 13.51 6.33 27.29
C ASN A 216 12.89 5.70 26.04
N ILE A 217 13.10 4.39 25.84
CA ILE A 217 12.44 3.65 24.74
C ILE A 217 10.93 3.60 24.96
N ARG A 218 10.46 3.46 26.20
CA ARG A 218 9.02 3.53 26.51
C ARG A 218 8.43 4.89 26.15
N ARG A 219 9.10 5.99 26.49
CA ARG A 219 8.66 7.35 26.10
C ARG A 219 8.61 7.49 24.59
N PHE A 220 9.67 7.07 23.89
CA PHE A 220 9.72 7.07 22.42
C PHE A 220 8.57 6.27 21.81
N PHE A 221 8.32 5.05 22.29
CA PHE A 221 7.21 4.22 21.82
C PHE A 221 5.84 4.87 22.04
N MET A 222 5.63 5.55 23.18
CA MET A 222 4.37 6.28 23.43
C MET A 222 4.17 7.45 22.46
N GLU A 223 5.25 8.11 22.03
CA GLU A 223 5.17 9.13 20.97
C GLU A 223 4.82 8.50 19.62
N LEU A 224 5.42 7.35 19.26
CA LEU A 224 5.03 6.60 18.06
C LEU A 224 3.54 6.20 18.09
N TYR A 225 3.06 5.69 19.23
CA TYR A 225 1.66 5.30 19.38
C TYR A 225 0.71 6.49 19.26
N LYS A 226 1.12 7.66 19.77
CA LYS A 226 0.35 8.90 19.64
C LYS A 226 0.28 9.38 18.19
N ASP A 227 1.40 9.34 17.48
CA ASP A 227 1.50 9.87 16.11
C ASP A 227 0.86 8.93 15.08
N TYR A 228 1.10 7.62 15.20
CA TYR A 228 0.77 6.64 14.18
C TYR A 228 -0.29 5.62 14.63
N ASN A 229 -0.53 5.47 15.93
CA ASN A 229 -1.38 4.41 16.45
C ASN A 229 -0.92 3.03 15.94
N THR A 230 -1.66 2.36 15.06
CA THR A 230 -1.31 1.09 14.42
C THR A 230 -1.03 1.23 12.92
N ILE A 231 -1.12 2.46 12.38
CA ILE A 231 -0.84 2.77 10.98
C ILE A 231 0.65 2.54 10.67
N PRO A 232 0.99 1.93 9.52
CA PRO A 232 2.39 1.77 9.11
C PRO A 232 3.13 3.12 8.99
N PHE A 233 4.40 3.15 9.36
CA PHE A 233 5.27 4.32 9.27
C PHE A 233 6.69 3.97 8.80
N ALA A 234 7.37 4.91 8.15
CA ALA A 234 8.71 4.69 7.62
C ALA A 234 9.80 5.09 8.62
N TYR A 235 10.94 4.39 8.56
CA TYR A 235 12.18 4.80 9.21
C TYR A 235 12.54 6.26 8.87
N ARG A 236 12.32 6.66 7.61
CA ARG A 236 12.57 8.02 7.10
C ARG A 236 11.83 9.09 7.90
N TRP A 237 10.56 8.86 8.24
CA TRP A 237 9.77 9.78 9.06
C TRP A 237 10.35 9.91 10.47
N LEU A 238 10.77 8.79 11.05
CA LEU A 238 11.39 8.78 12.37
C LEU A 238 12.74 9.48 12.37
N TYR A 239 13.56 9.26 11.35
CA TYR A 239 14.84 9.94 11.20
C TYR A 239 14.67 11.45 11.20
N ASN A 240 13.74 11.98 10.39
CA ASN A 240 13.49 13.42 10.30
C ASN A 240 13.06 14.03 11.64
N LYS A 241 12.32 13.29 12.48
CA LYS A 241 11.81 13.76 13.78
C LYS A 241 12.77 13.57 14.95
N TYR A 242 13.52 12.47 14.97
CA TYR A 242 14.24 11.98 16.15
C TYR A 242 15.75 11.88 15.99
N ASN A 243 16.31 12.15 14.81
CA ASN A 243 17.76 12.14 14.61
C ASN A 243 18.47 13.03 15.65
N GLY A 244 19.51 12.49 16.29
CA GLY A 244 20.24 13.14 17.38
C GLY A 244 19.54 13.19 18.75
N LYS A 245 18.25 12.80 18.85
CA LYS A 245 17.50 12.77 20.13
C LYS A 245 17.53 11.40 20.81
N ILE A 246 17.59 10.34 20.02
CA ILE A 246 17.68 8.94 20.46
C ILE A 246 18.48 8.14 19.42
N ASN A 247 19.14 7.07 19.84
CA ASN A 247 19.70 6.10 18.90
C ASN A 247 18.55 5.27 18.29
N LEU A 248 18.04 5.73 17.14
CA LEU A 248 16.89 5.13 16.45
C LEU A 248 17.08 3.65 16.14
N ASN A 249 18.26 3.26 15.66
CA ASN A 249 18.56 1.87 15.33
C ASN A 249 18.44 0.96 16.56
N ILE A 250 19.01 1.38 17.70
CA ILE A 250 18.91 0.61 18.95
C ILE A 250 17.46 0.54 19.44
N ALA A 251 16.74 1.66 19.41
CA ALA A 251 15.36 1.72 19.88
C ALA A 251 14.41 0.84 19.04
N ILE A 252 14.51 0.93 17.71
CA ILE A 252 13.68 0.13 16.78
C ILE A 252 14.01 -1.35 16.91
N GLU A 253 15.30 -1.73 16.93
CA GLU A 253 15.69 -3.13 17.09
C GLU A 253 15.24 -3.72 18.43
N TYR A 254 15.31 -2.94 19.51
CA TYR A 254 14.74 -3.34 20.79
C TYR A 254 13.23 -3.61 20.68
N LEU A 255 12.48 -2.67 20.11
CA LEU A 255 11.01 -2.76 20.00
C LEU A 255 10.57 -3.91 19.09
N LYS A 256 11.31 -4.19 18.01
CA LYS A 256 11.09 -5.36 17.14
C LYS A 256 11.30 -6.66 17.90
N LYS A 257 12.45 -6.81 18.57
CA LYS A 257 12.78 -8.03 19.33
C LYS A 257 11.82 -8.26 20.51
N ASN A 258 11.32 -7.19 21.12
CA ASN A 258 10.30 -7.28 22.17
C ASN A 258 8.89 -7.57 21.63
N GLY A 259 8.69 -7.52 20.31
CA GLY A 259 7.42 -7.76 19.64
C GLY A 259 6.43 -6.60 19.73
N ASN A 260 6.91 -5.37 19.95
CA ASN A 260 6.10 -4.16 19.90
C ASN A 260 5.91 -3.68 18.45
N LEU A 261 6.96 -3.80 17.63
CA LEU A 261 6.95 -3.42 16.22
C LEU A 261 7.09 -4.64 15.32
N TYR A 262 6.39 -4.62 14.19
CA TYR A 262 6.65 -5.47 13.04
C TYR A 262 7.32 -4.62 11.95
N GLU A 263 8.31 -5.18 11.23
CA GLU A 263 8.90 -4.56 10.06
C GLU A 263 8.48 -5.33 8.81
N TYR A 264 7.96 -4.64 7.81
CA TYR A 264 7.55 -5.25 6.55
C TYR A 264 8.78 -5.43 5.65
N PRO A 265 8.97 -6.59 5.01
CA PRO A 265 9.97 -6.76 3.98
C PRO A 265 9.49 -6.13 2.66
N VAL A 266 10.44 -5.70 1.83
CA VAL A 266 10.21 -5.45 0.40
C VAL A 266 9.84 -6.78 -0.24
N LEU A 267 8.78 -6.77 -1.03
CA LEU A 267 8.26 -7.96 -1.70
C LEU A 267 8.67 -7.93 -3.17
N ILE A 268 9.33 -8.98 -3.65
CA ILE A 268 9.76 -9.11 -5.05
C ILE A 268 9.08 -10.31 -5.72
N GLU A 269 8.88 -10.23 -7.02
CA GLU A 269 8.39 -11.33 -7.84
C GLU A 269 9.45 -12.44 -7.93
N GLN A 270 9.07 -13.67 -7.57
CA GLN A 270 9.99 -14.81 -7.45
C GLN A 270 10.69 -15.18 -8.78
N GLY A 271 10.02 -14.96 -9.92
CA GLY A 271 10.56 -15.22 -11.26
C GLY A 271 11.24 -14.01 -11.90
N ASP A 272 11.49 -12.94 -11.14
CA ASP A 272 12.00 -11.65 -11.62
C ASP A 272 11.13 -11.00 -12.71
N GLY A 273 9.84 -11.40 -12.78
CA GLY A 273 8.88 -10.85 -13.71
C GLY A 273 8.47 -9.43 -13.33
N ILE A 274 8.06 -8.65 -14.33
CA ILE A 274 7.46 -7.33 -14.10
C ILE A 274 6.14 -7.50 -13.35
N VAL A 275 5.88 -6.62 -12.40
CA VAL A 275 4.64 -6.57 -11.62
C VAL A 275 3.91 -5.27 -11.86
N THR A 276 2.60 -5.36 -12.07
CA THR A 276 1.67 -4.22 -12.15
C THR A 276 0.57 -4.37 -11.09
N GLN A 277 0.12 -3.24 -10.56
CA GLN A 277 -0.89 -3.11 -9.51
C GLN A 277 -1.85 -1.97 -9.86
N PHE A 278 -3.13 -2.18 -9.62
CA PHE A 278 -4.12 -1.11 -9.51
C PHE A 278 -4.95 -1.35 -8.28
N GLU A 279 -5.35 -0.29 -7.59
CA GLU A 279 -6.12 -0.44 -6.37
C GLU A 279 -7.12 0.69 -6.18
N THR A 280 -8.25 0.34 -5.58
CA THR A 280 -9.17 1.31 -5.00
C THR A 280 -9.70 0.83 -3.66
N THR A 281 -10.15 1.80 -2.87
CA THR A 281 -10.91 1.58 -1.64
C THR A 281 -12.40 1.66 -1.91
N PHE A 282 -13.13 0.61 -1.52
CA PHE A 282 -14.59 0.61 -1.46
C PHE A 282 -15.08 0.84 -0.03
N TYR A 283 -16.14 1.62 0.12
CA TYR A 283 -16.93 1.65 1.34
C TYR A 283 -18.31 1.04 1.06
N ILE A 284 -18.61 -0.06 1.77
CA ILE A 284 -19.85 -0.82 1.64
C ILE A 284 -20.72 -0.52 2.86
N ASN A 285 -21.92 0.00 2.60
CA ASN A 285 -23.00 0.16 3.57
C ASN A 285 -24.33 -0.19 2.86
N ASN A 286 -25.42 0.54 3.09
CA ASN A 286 -26.65 0.48 2.31
C ASN A 286 -26.41 0.79 0.82
N GLU A 287 -25.40 1.62 0.55
CA GLU A 287 -24.88 1.94 -0.77
C GLU A 287 -23.41 1.52 -0.86
N ILE A 288 -22.89 1.44 -2.08
CA ILE A 288 -21.49 1.08 -2.35
C ILE A 288 -20.82 2.29 -2.97
N PHE A 289 -19.73 2.74 -2.34
CA PHE A 289 -18.93 3.85 -2.80
C PHE A 289 -17.57 3.32 -3.24
N ASP A 290 -17.22 3.50 -4.52
CA ASP A 290 -15.83 3.48 -4.95
C ASP A 290 -15.23 4.84 -4.56
N MET A 291 -14.34 4.85 -3.58
CA MET A 291 -13.83 6.09 -3.03
C MET A 291 -12.96 6.84 -4.05
N MET A 292 -12.36 6.14 -5.02
CA MET A 292 -11.51 6.73 -6.04
C MET A 292 -12.22 7.03 -7.37
N SER A 293 -13.51 6.68 -7.52
CA SER A 293 -14.32 7.05 -8.71
C SER A 293 -14.71 8.51 -8.74
#